data_AF-A0A6L4ZK56-F1
#
_entry.id   AF-A0A6L4ZK56-F1
#
_cell.length_a   1.000
_cell.length_b   1.000
_cell.length_c   1.000
_cell.angle_alpha   90.00
_cell.angle_beta   90.00
_cell.angle_gamma   90.00
#
_symmetry.space_group_name_H-M   'P 1'
#
loop_
_entity.id
_entity.type
_entity.pdbx_description
1 polymer ?
#
loop_
_entity_poly.entity_id
_entity_poly.type
_entity_poly.pdbx_seq_one_letter_code
_entity_poly.pdbx_strand_id
1 'polypeptide(L)'
;MYVVIYDLICLAEENLSQTDELILERRELDFSFYRDNQLNLDDIVKEQIELAIPMSNLCKEDCLGLCSQCGQDQNLKKCDCASKDVDLRWNALTELKKKFQ
;
A
#
# COMPACT_ATOMS: atom_id res chain seq x y z
N MET A 1 0.34 -16.57 -1.18
CA MET A 1 1.29 -15.77 -1.99
C MET A 1 0.51 -15.20 -3.16
N TYR A 2 0.04 -13.95 -3.06
CA TYR A 2 -0.65 -13.29 -4.17
C TYR A 2 0.42 -12.84 -5.15
N VAL A 3 0.46 -13.45 -6.34
CA VAL A 3 1.23 -12.90 -7.44
C VAL A 3 0.38 -11.79 -8.04
N VAL A 4 0.77 -10.54 -7.81
CA VAL A 4 0.18 -9.41 -8.54
C VAL A 4 0.71 -9.53 -9.96
N ILE A 5 -0.12 -10.04 -10.87
CA ILE A 5 0.20 -10.03 -12.30
C ILE A 5 -0.17 -8.64 -12.78
N TYR A 6 0.83 -7.80 -12.99
CA TYR A 6 0.65 -6.47 -13.57
C TYR A 6 0.94 -6.56 -15.08
N ASP A 7 -0.06 -6.26 -15.90
CA ASP A 7 0.11 -6.12 -17.34
C ASP A 7 0.78 -4.76 -17.61
N LEU A 8 2.10 -4.76 -17.80
CA LEU A 8 2.85 -3.55 -18.10
C LEU A 8 2.71 -3.19 -19.58
N ILE A 9 2.03 -2.08 -19.89
CA ILE A 9 1.90 -1.57 -21.25
C ILE A 9 2.88 -0.39 -21.44
N CYS A 10 3.83 -0.55 -22.37
CA CYS A 10 4.87 0.45 -22.64
C CYS A 10 4.74 1.10 -24.02
N LEU A 11 4.91 2.42 -24.09
CA LEU A 11 4.93 3.22 -25.31
C LEU A 11 6.32 3.83 -25.55
N ALA A 12 6.69 4.05 -26.81
CA ALA A 12 7.95 4.72 -27.13
C ALA A 12 7.86 6.21 -26.74
N GLU A 13 8.88 6.72 -26.04
CA GLU A 13 8.92 8.10 -25.53
C GLU A 13 8.94 9.16 -26.66
N GLU A 14 9.30 8.76 -27.87
CA GLU A 14 9.26 9.59 -29.10
C GLU A 14 7.87 10.13 -29.44
N ASN A 15 6.81 9.61 -28.81
CA ASN A 15 5.42 10.06 -29.00
C ASN A 15 5.02 11.24 -28.08
N LEU A 16 5.91 11.71 -27.20
CA LEU A 16 5.64 12.89 -26.35
C LEU A 16 5.99 14.18 -27.08
N SER A 17 5.03 14.75 -27.81
CA SER A 17 5.16 16.09 -28.36
C SER A 17 4.64 17.17 -27.40
N GLN A 18 5.57 17.99 -26.90
CA GLN A 18 5.45 19.36 -26.37
C GLN A 18 4.42 19.67 -25.24
N THR A 19 4.98 20.02 -24.06
CA THR A 19 4.74 21.18 -23.16
C THR A 19 3.36 21.88 -23.05
N ASP A 20 2.24 21.24 -23.36
CA ASP A 20 0.90 21.73 -23.02
C ASP A 20 0.27 20.84 -21.93
N GLU A 21 -0.54 21.41 -21.03
CA GLU A 21 -1.30 20.63 -20.04
C GLU A 21 -2.33 19.76 -20.77
N LEU A 22 -2.04 18.47 -20.91
CA LEU A 22 -2.92 17.49 -21.56
C LEU A 22 -3.91 16.90 -20.55
N ILE A 23 -5.18 16.82 -20.95
CA ILE A 23 -6.19 16.04 -20.22
C ILE A 23 -6.08 14.60 -20.69
N LEU A 24 -5.68 13.72 -19.80
CA LEU A 24 -5.54 12.29 -20.07
C LEU A 24 -6.86 11.55 -19.79
N GLU A 25 -7.24 10.65 -20.69
CA GLU A 25 -8.29 9.67 -20.43
C GLU A 25 -7.80 8.61 -19.44
N ARG A 26 -8.73 7.94 -18.73
CA ARG A 26 -8.40 6.89 -17.75
C ARG A 26 -7.48 5.80 -18.31
N ARG A 27 -7.65 5.43 -19.59
CA ARG A 27 -6.83 4.41 -20.26
C ARG A 27 -5.41 4.86 -20.55
N GLU A 28 -5.15 6.16 -20.54
CA GLU A 28 -3.83 6.75 -20.78
C GLU A 28 -3.00 6.86 -19.50
N LEU A 29 -3.63 6.64 -18.33
CA LEU A 29 -2.95 6.63 -17.03
C LEU A 29 -2.21 5.31 -16.75
N ASP A 30 -2.49 4.26 -17.54
CA ASP A 30 -1.95 2.90 -17.32
C ASP A 30 -0.73 2.61 -18.23
N PHE A 31 -0.08 3.63 -18.80
CA PHE A 31 1.09 3.47 -19.68
C PHE A 31 2.40 3.84 -19.02
N SER A 32 3.44 3.06 -19.32
CA SER A 32 4.85 3.40 -19.07
C SER A 32 5.55 3.77 -20.37
N PHE A 33 6.72 4.40 -20.29
CA PHE A 33 7.51 4.79 -21.47
C PHE A 33 8.86 4.08 -21.53
N TYR A 34 9.36 3.83 -22.74
CA TYR A 34 10.71 3.33 -23.00
C TYR A 34 11.40 4.19 -24.07
N ARG A 35 12.74 4.21 -24.04
CA ARG A 35 13.57 4.99 -24.97
C ARG A 35 14.76 4.17 -25.43
N ASP A 36 15.18 4.31 -26.68
CA ASP A 36 16.38 3.66 -27.21
C ASP A 36 16.39 2.13 -27.03
N ASN A 37 15.21 1.50 -27.14
CA ASN A 37 14.97 0.08 -26.83
C ASN A 37 15.40 -0.33 -25.40
N GLN A 38 15.42 0.62 -24.47
CA GLN A 38 15.71 0.42 -23.05
C GLN A 38 14.51 0.84 -22.21
N LEU A 39 14.17 0.00 -21.24
CA LEU A 39 13.12 0.24 -20.25
C LEU A 39 13.78 0.42 -18.89
N ASN A 40 13.47 1.51 -18.20
CA ASN A 40 13.91 1.69 -16.81
C ASN A 40 12.97 0.90 -15.90
N LEU A 41 13.53 -0.09 -15.20
CA LEU A 41 12.77 -0.98 -14.33
C LEU A 41 12.75 -0.53 -12.87
N ASP A 42 13.54 0.46 -12.49
CA ASP A 42 13.76 0.82 -11.08
C ASP A 42 12.43 1.17 -10.37
N ASP A 43 11.65 2.07 -10.98
CA ASP A 43 10.37 2.51 -10.42
C ASP A 43 9.33 1.39 -10.45
N ILE A 44 9.23 0.67 -11.58
CA ILE A 44 8.28 -0.44 -11.76
C ILE A 44 8.51 -1.53 -10.71
N VAL A 45 9.76 -1.98 -10.56
CA VAL A 45 10.12 -3.03 -9.60
C VAL A 45 9.87 -2.56 -8.18
N LYS A 46 10.20 -1.30 -7.86
CA LYS A 46 9.98 -0.72 -6.54
C LYS A 46 8.49 -0.70 -6.18
N GLU A 47 7.62 -0.23 -7.07
CA GLU A 47 6.17 -0.22 -6.86
C GLU A 47 5.63 -1.63 -6.60
N GLN A 48 6.05 -2.60 -7.42
CA GLN A 48 5.60 -3.99 -7.24
C GLN A 48 6.08 -4.58 -5.91
N ILE A 49 7.30 -4.27 -5.47
CA ILE A 49 7.80 -4.68 -4.16
C ILE A 49 6.97 -4.05 -3.05
N GLU A 50 6.69 -2.75 -3.13
CA GLU A 50 5.89 -2.04 -2.12
C GLU A 50 4.49 -2.66 -1.97
N LEU A 51 3.84 -3.02 -3.09
CA LEU A 51 2.55 -3.69 -3.09
C LEU A 51 2.60 -5.15 -2.62
N ALA A 52 3.71 -5.84 -2.86
CA ALA A 52 3.90 -7.23 -2.46
C ALA A 52 4.28 -7.39 -0.98
N ILE A 53 4.80 -6.34 -0.34
CA ILE A 53 5.15 -6.37 1.08
C ILE A 53 3.87 -6.51 1.93
N PRO A 54 3.79 -7.51 2.81
CA PRO A 54 2.62 -7.68 3.65
C PRO A 54 2.50 -6.53 4.66
N MET A 55 1.27 -6.08 4.90
CA MET A 55 0.98 -5.02 5.88
C MET A 55 1.44 -5.38 7.31
N SER A 56 1.54 -6.67 7.62
CA SER A 56 2.08 -7.17 8.88
C SER A 56 3.11 -8.26 8.63
N ASN A 57 4.39 -7.94 8.86
CA ASN A 57 5.48 -8.90 8.85
C ASN A 57 5.42 -9.75 10.11
N LEU A 58 4.78 -10.91 10.04
CA LEU A 58 4.70 -11.86 11.14
C LEU A 58 5.93 -12.77 11.16
N CYS A 59 6.36 -13.13 12.37
CA CYS A 59 7.49 -14.03 12.58
C CYS A 59 7.20 -15.49 12.14
N LYS A 60 5.92 -15.87 12.15
CA LYS A 60 5.32 -17.16 11.78
C LYS A 60 3.82 -16.95 11.52
N GLU A 61 3.14 -17.92 10.92
CA GLU A 61 1.71 -17.79 10.57
C GLU A 61 0.83 -17.47 11.79
N ASP A 62 1.08 -18.14 12.93
CA ASP A 62 0.33 -17.93 14.18
C ASP A 62 1.01 -16.95 15.15
N CYS A 63 1.80 -15.99 14.65
CA CYS A 63 2.52 -15.03 15.51
C CYS A 63 1.52 -14.05 16.14
N LEU A 64 1.39 -14.05 17.47
CA LEU A 64 0.49 -13.13 18.20
C LEU A 64 0.99 -11.67 18.21
N GLY A 65 2.20 -11.43 17.73
CA GLY A 65 2.81 -10.10 17.63
C GLY A 65 3.24 -9.51 18.97
N LEU A 66 3.61 -8.22 18.93
CA LEU A 66 4.02 -7.45 20.09
C LEU A 66 2.85 -6.61 20.63
N CYS A 67 2.83 -6.35 21.93
CA CYS A 67 1.88 -5.38 22.49
C CYS A 67 2.20 -3.97 21.98
N SER A 68 1.21 -3.28 21.40
CA SER A 68 1.35 -1.90 20.89
C SER A 68 1.55 -0.83 21.98
N GLN A 69 1.44 -1.21 23.26
CA GLN A 69 1.64 -0.32 24.40
C GLN A 69 3.01 -0.51 25.06
N CYS A 70 3.41 -1.75 25.34
CA CYS A 70 4.64 -2.05 26.09
C CYS A 70 5.70 -2.84 25.30
N GLY A 71 5.39 -3.31 24.09
CA GLY A 71 6.32 -4.11 23.27
C GLY A 71 6.48 -5.56 23.72
N GLN A 72 5.76 -6.03 24.74
CA GLN A 72 5.80 -7.43 25.18
C GLN A 72 5.48 -8.39 24.03
N ASP A 73 6.31 -9.42 23.86
CA ASP A 73 6.02 -10.53 22.95
C ASP A 73 4.86 -11.36 23.51
N GLN A 74 3.71 -11.28 22.82
CA GLN A 74 2.49 -11.98 23.20
C GLN A 74 2.58 -13.49 22.99
N ASN A 75 3.57 -13.96 22.21
CA ASN A 75 3.85 -15.39 22.05
C ASN A 75 4.49 -15.99 23.31
N LEU A 76 5.17 -15.17 24.13
CA LEU A 76 5.81 -15.62 25.38
C LEU A 76 4.89 -15.44 26.58
N LYS A 77 4.24 -14.28 26.69
CA LYS A 77 3.36 -13.93 27.80
C LYS A 77 2.34 -12.88 27.39
N LYS A 78 1.11 -13.00 27.90
CA LYS A 78 0.12 -11.92 27.82
C LYS A 78 0.58 -10.70 28.62
N CYS A 79 0.36 -9.51 28.07
CA CYS A 79 0.55 -8.24 28.79
C CYS A 79 -0.73 -7.87 29.57
N ASP A 80 -0.55 -7.11 30.64
CA ASP A 80 -1.66 -6.55 31.44
C ASP A 80 -2.01 -5.11 31.03
N CYS A 81 -1.58 -4.67 29.83
CA CYS A 81 -1.94 -3.35 29.31
C CYS A 81 -3.45 -3.25 29.12
N ALA A 82 -4.04 -2.16 29.61
CA ALA A 82 -5.45 -1.88 29.38
C ALA A 82 -5.76 -1.84 27.89
N SER A 83 -6.90 -2.39 27.48
CA SER A 83 -7.43 -2.17 26.14
C SER A 83 -7.60 -0.67 25.94
N LYS A 84 -7.05 -0.12 24.85
CA LYS A 84 -7.19 1.30 24.52
C LYS A 84 -8.68 1.69 24.58
N ASP A 85 -9.00 2.63 25.46
CA ASP A 85 -10.21 3.43 25.33
C ASP A 85 -10.23 4.06 23.94
N VAL A 86 -11.43 4.24 23.38
CA VAL A 86 -11.60 4.92 22.09
C VAL A 86 -10.93 6.28 22.17
N ASP A 87 -9.93 6.50 21.32
CA ASP A 87 -9.19 7.76 21.31
C ASP A 87 -10.17 8.88 20.95
N LEU A 88 -10.25 9.88 21.84
CA LEU A 88 -11.23 10.98 21.80
C LEU A 88 -11.24 11.71 20.45
N ARG A 89 -10.11 11.73 19.73
CA ARG A 89 -10.00 12.35 18.40
C ARG A 89 -10.93 11.70 17.37
N TRP A 90 -11.34 10.44 17.61
CA TRP A 90 -12.21 9.66 16.73
C TRP A 90 -13.69 9.65 17.18
N ASN A 91 -14.08 10.43 18.18
CA ASN A 91 -15.48 10.48 18.65
C ASN A 91 -16.46 10.80 17.51
N ALA A 92 -16.09 11.69 16.59
CA ALA A 92 -16.91 12.02 15.42
C ALA A 92 -17.22 10.80 14.53
N LEU A 93 -16.27 9.85 14.41
CA LEU A 93 -16.50 8.61 13.66
C LEU A 93 -17.44 7.65 14.38
N THR A 94 -17.45 7.67 15.71
CA THR A 94 -18.40 6.87 16.50
C THR A 94 -19.83 7.34 16.26
N GLU A 95 -20.04 8.66 16.22
CA GLU A 95 -21.34 9.25 15.87
C GLU A 95 -21.73 8.98 14.42
N LEU A 96 -20.76 8.99 13.50
CA LEU A 96 -21.01 8.64 12.10
C LEU A 96 -21.45 7.18 11.96
N LYS A 97 -20.78 6.24 12.65
CA LYS A 97 -21.11 4.80 12.62
C LYS A 97 -22.56 4.54 13.05
N LYS A 98 -23.05 5.25 14.08
CA LYS A 98 -24.44 5.14 14.56
C LYS A 98 -25.49 5.55 13.52
N LYS A 99 -25.14 6.38 12.52
CA LYS A 99 -26.07 6.82 11.46
C LYS A 99 -26.24 5.82 10.32
N PHE A 100 -25.33 4.87 10.17
CA PHE A 100 -25.31 3.87 9.09
C PHE A 100 -25.64 2.46 9.58
N GLN A 101 -26.20 2.35 10.78
CA GLN A 101 -26.65 1.11 11.41
C GLN A 101 -28.16 1.19 11.64
#